data_AF-A0A1Q7NJT0-F1
#
_entry.id   AF-A0A1Q7NJT0-F1
#
_cell.length_a   1.000
_cell.length_b   1.000
_cell.length_c   1.000
_cell.angle_alpha   90.00
_cell.angle_beta   90.00
_cell.angle_gamma   90.00
#
_symmetry.space_group_name_H-M   'P 1'
#
loop_
_entity.id
_entity.type
_entity.pdbx_description
1 polymer ?
#
loop_
_entity_poly.entity_id
_entity_poly.type
_entity_poly.pdbx_seq_one_letter_code
_entity_poly.pdbx_strand_id
1 'polypeptide(L)'
;MQKTLELNPNFWFAHMFASSAYIEKGMFPEAIAEARKARELSGVSTQPIALLGYALAKSGKQAEARAEIEGLLKLSTERYVPPYSIAFIYNGLDERDKALAWLERGYEQRDPKMVFLKVESKWNNLRDDPRFQDLFRRVGFTQ
;
A
#
# COMPACT_ATOMS: atom_id res chain seq x y z
N MET A 1 12.28 16.30 -26.26
CA MET A 1 11.51 15.53 -25.24
C MET A 1 10.01 15.61 -25.55
N GLN A 2 9.58 15.10 -26.71
CA GLN A 2 8.17 15.22 -27.15
C GLN A 2 7.69 13.98 -27.92
N LYS A 3 8.29 12.80 -27.68
CA LYS A 3 7.94 11.55 -28.38
C LYS A 3 8.27 10.32 -27.51
N THR A 4 7.57 10.15 -26.39
CA THR A 4 7.48 8.83 -25.70
C THR A 4 6.27 8.76 -24.75
N LEU A 5 5.13 9.35 -25.13
CA LEU A 5 3.87 9.24 -24.39
C LEU A 5 2.77 8.56 -25.20
N GLU A 6 3.15 7.64 -26.09
CA GLU A 6 2.27 6.52 -26.41
C GLU A 6 2.50 5.45 -25.35
N LEU A 7 2.11 5.76 -24.10
CA LEU A 7 2.06 4.77 -23.04
C LEU A 7 0.97 3.80 -23.41
N ASN A 8 1.38 2.56 -23.67
CA ASN A 8 0.52 1.41 -23.87
C ASN A 8 -0.65 1.48 -22.86
N PRO A 9 -1.93 1.52 -23.29
CA PRO A 9 -3.09 1.60 -22.39
C PRO A 9 -3.14 0.49 -21.33
N ASN A 10 -2.34 -0.57 -21.51
CA ASN A 10 -2.14 -1.67 -20.58
C ASN A 10 -1.02 -1.43 -19.54
N PHE A 11 -0.48 -0.22 -19.42
CA PHE A 11 0.59 0.10 -18.46
C PHE A 11 0.02 0.30 -17.05
N TRP A 12 -0.19 -0.81 -16.34
CA TRP A 12 -0.78 -0.84 -14.99
C TRP A 12 -0.09 0.09 -13.97
N PHE A 13 1.19 0.42 -14.16
CA PHE A 13 1.92 1.39 -13.34
C PHE A 13 1.34 2.80 -13.41
N ALA A 14 0.85 3.26 -14.57
CA ALA A 14 0.23 4.59 -14.68
C ALA A 14 -1.03 4.67 -13.80
N HIS A 15 -1.89 3.65 -13.89
CA HIS A 15 -3.08 3.51 -13.05
C HIS A 15 -2.71 3.40 -11.55
N MET A 16 -1.63 2.68 -11.23
CA MET A 16 -1.13 2.56 -9.86
C MET A 16 -0.66 3.91 -9.29
N PHE A 17 0.13 4.68 -10.05
CA PHE A 17 0.59 6.00 -9.64
C PHE A 17 -0.56 7.01 -9.54
N ALA A 18 -1.51 6.96 -10.49
CA ALA A 18 -2.73 7.77 -10.42
C ALA A 18 -3.54 7.45 -9.15
N SER A 19 -3.73 6.17 -8.83
CA SER A 19 -4.39 5.75 -7.60
C SER A 19 -3.69 6.29 -6.36
N SER A 20 -2.36 6.15 -6.26
CA SER A 20 -1.60 6.67 -5.13
C SER A 20 -1.74 8.20 -4.98
N ALA A 21 -1.71 8.94 -6.10
CA ALA A 21 -1.89 10.38 -6.11
C ALA A 21 -3.32 10.80 -5.69
N TYR A 22 -4.34 10.08 -6.14
CA TYR A 22 -5.72 10.33 -5.70
C TYR A 22 -5.93 10.00 -4.22
N ILE A 23 -5.26 8.97 -3.69
CA ILE A 23 -5.25 8.68 -2.24
C ILE A 23 -4.68 9.88 -1.46
N GLU A 24 -3.55 10.44 -1.89
CA GLU A 24 -2.94 11.62 -1.24
C GLU A 24 -3.88 12.84 -1.25
N LYS A 25 -4.69 12.98 -2.30
CA LYS A 25 -5.68 14.05 -2.42
C LYS A 25 -7.01 13.77 -1.69
N GLY A 26 -7.17 12.60 -1.09
CA GLY A 26 -8.45 12.16 -0.49
C GLY A 26 -9.56 11.87 -1.51
N MET A 27 -9.23 11.80 -2.80
CA MET A 27 -10.15 11.51 -3.91
C MET A 27 -10.35 9.99 -4.03
N PHE A 28 -10.98 9.40 -3.03
CA PHE A 28 -11.05 7.94 -2.93
C PHE A 28 -11.84 7.25 -4.05
N PRO A 29 -12.95 7.79 -4.58
CA PRO A 29 -13.65 7.17 -5.72
C PRO A 29 -12.74 6.97 -6.95
N GLU A 30 -11.97 7.99 -7.31
CA GLU A 30 -11.01 7.97 -8.41
C GLU A 30 -9.84 7.04 -8.09
N ALA A 31 -9.33 7.08 -6.86
CA ALA A 31 -8.29 6.16 -6.41
C ALA A 31 -8.68 4.69 -6.54
N ILE A 32 -9.92 4.35 -6.18
CA ILE A 32 -10.48 2.99 -6.28
C ILE A 32 -10.59 2.59 -7.76
N ALA A 33 -11.12 3.46 -8.62
CA ALA A 33 -11.27 3.17 -10.05
C ALA A 33 -9.91 2.87 -10.70
N GLU A 34 -8.90 3.68 -10.41
CA GLU A 34 -7.55 3.50 -10.95
C GLU A 34 -6.85 2.26 -10.35
N ALA A 35 -7.02 1.99 -9.05
CA ALA A 35 -6.47 0.78 -8.43
C ALA A 35 -7.08 -0.51 -9.02
N ARG A 36 -8.38 -0.52 -9.35
CA ARG A 36 -9.04 -1.67 -9.99
C ARG A 36 -8.49 -1.93 -11.39
N LYS A 37 -8.34 -0.88 -12.21
CA LYS A 37 -7.70 -1.00 -13.54
C LYS A 37 -6.26 -1.50 -13.41
N ALA A 38 -5.48 -0.95 -12.49
CA ALA A 38 -4.12 -1.41 -12.23
C ALA A 38 -4.09 -2.89 -11.84
N ARG A 39 -4.99 -3.34 -10.96
CA ARG A 39 -5.09 -4.75 -10.56
C ARG A 39 -5.37 -5.66 -11.74
N GLU A 40 -6.36 -5.34 -12.56
CA GLU A 40 -6.75 -6.11 -13.74
C GLU A 40 -5.57 -6.29 -14.72
N LEU A 41 -4.77 -5.25 -14.90
CA LEU A 41 -3.66 -5.22 -15.85
C LEU A 41 -2.32 -5.76 -15.29
N SER A 42 -2.18 -5.86 -13.97
CA SER A 42 -0.89 -6.14 -13.30
C SER A 42 -0.52 -7.62 -13.14
N GLY A 43 -1.42 -8.53 -13.52
CA GLY A 43 -1.23 -9.97 -13.41
C GLY A 43 -0.95 -10.41 -11.97
N VAL A 44 0.30 -10.78 -11.67
CA VAL A 44 0.71 -11.34 -10.37
C VAL A 44 1.07 -10.30 -9.31
N SER A 45 1.11 -9.00 -9.64
CA SER A 45 1.49 -7.96 -8.67
C SER A 45 0.45 -7.78 -7.57
N THR A 46 0.88 -7.71 -6.32
CA THR A 46 -0.01 -7.45 -5.17
C THR A 46 -0.10 -5.97 -4.80
N GLN A 47 0.71 -5.11 -5.43
CA GLN A 47 0.77 -3.69 -5.10
C GLN A 47 -0.52 -2.93 -5.43
N PRO A 48 -1.18 -3.14 -6.60
CA PRO A 48 -2.49 -2.56 -6.86
C PRO A 48 -3.57 -3.01 -5.89
N ILE A 49 -3.48 -4.25 -5.39
CA ILE A 49 -4.40 -4.79 -4.37
C ILE A 49 -4.25 -4.01 -3.05
N ALA A 50 -3.02 -3.72 -2.63
CA ALA A 50 -2.75 -2.90 -1.44
C ALA A 50 -3.33 -1.48 -1.56
N LEU A 51 -3.14 -0.81 -2.70
CA LEU A 51 -3.70 0.51 -2.95
C LEU A 51 -5.23 0.49 -2.96
N LEU A 52 -5.82 -0.52 -3.59
CA LEU A 52 -7.27 -0.72 -3.60
C LEU A 52 -7.81 -0.91 -2.18
N GLY A 53 -7.23 -1.83 -1.40
CA GLY A 53 -7.65 -2.08 -0.02
C GLY A 53 -7.53 -0.84 0.87
N TYR A 54 -6.43 -0.08 0.76
CA TYR A 54 -6.27 1.19 1.48
C TYR A 54 -7.33 2.22 1.09
N ALA A 55 -7.53 2.45 -0.21
CA ALA A 55 -8.50 3.43 -0.69
C ALA A 55 -9.94 3.07 -0.28
N LEU A 56 -10.31 1.79 -0.38
CA LEU A 56 -11.60 1.26 0.09
C LEU A 56 -11.79 1.51 1.59
N ALA A 57 -10.78 1.22 2.40
CA ALA A 57 -10.87 1.41 3.85
C ALA A 57 -11.06 2.89 4.21
N LYS A 58 -10.25 3.79 3.62
CA LYS A 58 -10.33 5.24 3.85
C LYS A 58 -11.61 5.88 3.31
N SER A 59 -12.26 5.26 2.31
CA SER A 59 -13.56 5.70 1.80
C SER A 59 -14.76 5.14 2.57
N GLY A 60 -14.54 4.42 3.68
CA GLY A 60 -15.61 3.81 4.48
C GLY A 60 -16.14 2.47 3.94
N LYS A 61 -15.59 1.94 2.85
CA LYS A 61 -15.95 0.63 2.27
C LYS A 61 -15.25 -0.53 3.00
N GLN A 62 -15.51 -0.62 4.30
CA GLN A 62 -14.82 -1.51 5.24
C GLN A 62 -14.89 -2.98 4.83
N ALA A 63 -16.07 -3.48 4.45
CA ALA A 63 -16.25 -4.88 4.04
C ALA A 63 -15.43 -5.23 2.79
N GLU A 64 -15.38 -4.34 1.79
CA GLU A 64 -14.59 -4.55 0.58
C GLU A 64 -13.08 -4.55 0.91
N ALA A 65 -12.62 -3.62 1.76
CA ALA A 65 -11.22 -3.58 2.20
C ALA A 65 -10.81 -4.84 3.00
N ARG A 66 -11.73 -5.37 3.82
CA ARG A 66 -11.53 -6.63 4.56
C ARG A 66 -11.38 -7.82 3.62
N ALA A 67 -12.18 -7.88 2.56
CA ALA A 67 -12.03 -8.91 1.53
C ALA A 67 -10.66 -8.85 0.83
N GLU A 68 -10.15 -7.64 0.53
CA GLU A 68 -8.83 -7.49 -0.10
C GLU A 68 -7.68 -7.97 0.81
N ILE A 69 -7.72 -7.62 2.11
CA ILE A 69 -6.67 -8.05 3.05
C ILE A 69 -6.74 -9.56 3.33
N GLU A 70 -7.93 -10.14 3.45
CA GLU A 70 -8.12 -11.59 3.59
C GLU A 70 -7.56 -12.34 2.37
N GLY A 71 -7.82 -11.81 1.17
CA GLY A 71 -7.24 -12.33 -0.08
C GLY A 71 -5.71 -12.27 -0.09
N LEU A 72 -5.10 -11.16 0.33
CA LEU A 72 -3.64 -11.05 0.43
C LEU A 72 -3.04 -11.97 1.49
N LEU A 73 -3.70 -12.12 2.64
CA LEU A 73 -3.25 -13.03 3.70
C LEU A 73 -3.28 -14.49 3.25
N LYS A 74 -4.37 -14.91 2.60
CA LYS A 74 -4.44 -16.25 1.99
C LYS A 74 -3.35 -16.43 0.93
N LEU A 75 -3.19 -15.46 0.04
CA LEU A 75 -2.14 -15.51 -0.98
C LEU A 75 -0.74 -15.60 -0.38
N SER A 76 -0.50 -14.98 0.78
CA SER A 76 0.78 -15.03 1.48
C SER A 76 1.14 -16.42 2.01
N THR A 77 0.16 -17.34 2.14
CA THR A 77 0.44 -18.74 2.47
C THR A 77 0.84 -19.57 1.25
N GLU A 78 0.56 -19.08 0.04
CA GLU A 78 0.82 -19.78 -1.23
C GLU A 78 2.07 -19.26 -1.93
N ARG A 79 2.35 -17.95 -1.83
CA ARG A 79 3.54 -17.31 -2.40
C ARG A 79 3.96 -16.08 -1.60
N TYR A 80 5.16 -15.58 -1.87
CA TYR A 80 5.62 -14.35 -1.25
C TYR A 80 4.70 -13.16 -1.57
N VAL A 81 4.23 -12.50 -0.52
CA VAL A 81 3.51 -11.23 -0.56
C VAL A 81 4.30 -10.24 0.30
N PRO A 82 4.69 -9.06 -0.22
CA PRO A 82 5.43 -8.07 0.56
C PRO A 82 4.66 -7.71 1.85
N PRO A 83 5.24 -7.88 3.06
CA PRO A 83 4.62 -7.49 4.32
C PRO A 83 4.11 -6.05 4.33
N TYR A 84 4.81 -5.14 3.65
CA TYR A 84 4.41 -3.74 3.51
C TYR A 84 3.01 -3.60 2.90
N SER A 85 2.67 -4.39 1.88
CA SER A 85 1.36 -4.36 1.22
C SER A 85 0.21 -4.70 2.18
N ILE A 86 0.45 -5.64 3.10
CA ILE A 86 -0.52 -6.06 4.12
C ILE A 86 -0.64 -5.00 5.22
N ALA A 87 0.51 -4.50 5.71
CA ALA A 87 0.54 -3.40 6.67
C ALA A 87 -0.22 -2.17 6.15
N PHE A 88 -0.09 -1.89 4.86
CA PHE A 88 -0.71 -0.76 4.21
C PHE A 88 -2.24 -0.80 4.31
N ILE A 89 -2.87 -1.94 3.99
CA ILE A 89 -4.33 -2.05 4.10
C ILE A 89 -4.79 -1.95 5.56
N TYR A 90 -4.09 -2.60 6.50
CA TYR A 90 -4.40 -2.46 7.93
C TYR A 90 -4.32 -1.01 8.41
N ASN A 91 -3.35 -0.25 7.91
CA ASN A 91 -3.25 1.17 8.20
C ASN A 91 -4.45 1.97 7.64
N GLY A 92 -4.92 1.62 6.44
CA GLY A 92 -6.15 2.19 5.87
C GLY A 92 -7.40 1.89 6.72
N LEU A 93 -7.45 0.70 7.33
CA LEU A 93 -8.51 0.25 8.25
C LEU A 93 -8.40 0.85 9.67
N ASP A 94 -7.38 1.67 9.94
CA ASP A 94 -7.01 2.19 11.27
C ASP A 94 -6.72 1.09 12.32
N GLU A 95 -6.33 -0.11 11.86
CA GLU A 95 -5.90 -1.22 12.70
C GLU A 95 -4.39 -1.13 12.99
N ARG A 96 -4.02 -0.11 13.75
CA ARG A 96 -2.61 0.33 13.95
C ARG A 96 -1.70 -0.78 14.48
N ASP A 97 -2.16 -1.56 15.45
CA ASP A 97 -1.35 -2.66 16.02
C ASP A 97 -0.99 -3.71 14.97
N LYS A 98 -1.93 -4.04 14.07
CA LYS A 98 -1.67 -5.00 12.99
C LYS A 98 -0.80 -4.38 11.91
N ALA A 99 -1.01 -3.11 11.58
CA ALA A 99 -0.15 -2.39 10.64
C ALA A 99 1.31 -2.42 11.11
N LEU A 100 1.56 -2.09 12.38
CA LEU A 100 2.89 -2.10 12.99
C LEU A 100 3.49 -3.51 13.01
N ALA A 101 2.73 -4.52 13.42
CA ALA A 101 3.21 -5.91 13.41
C ALA A 101 3.63 -6.38 12.01
N TRP A 102 2.93 -5.95 10.96
CA TRP A 102 3.30 -6.26 9.57
C TRP A 102 4.47 -5.42 9.05
N LEU A 103 4.64 -4.18 9.53
CA LEU A 103 5.84 -3.39 9.25
C LEU A 103 7.09 -3.99 9.90
N GLU A 104 6.99 -4.52 11.12
CA GLU A 104 8.08 -5.26 11.77
C GLU A 104 8.50 -6.46 10.91
N ARG A 105 7.53 -7.25 10.44
CA ARG A 105 7.79 -8.35 9.48
C ARG A 105 8.44 -7.84 8.20
N GLY A 106 8.02 -6.67 7.70
CA GLY A 106 8.64 -6.03 6.54
C GLY A 106 10.11 -5.72 6.76
N TYR A 107 10.47 -5.24 7.95
CA TYR A 107 11.87 -5.02 8.32
C TYR A 107 12.65 -6.33 8.41
N GLU A 108 12.14 -7.33 9.13
CA GLU A 108 12.78 -8.64 9.27
C GLU A 108 13.03 -9.32 7.92
N GLN A 109 12.05 -9.24 7.02
CA GLN A 109 12.11 -9.84 5.68
C GLN A 109 12.81 -8.95 4.64
N ARG A 110 13.31 -7.77 5.05
CA ARG A 110 13.96 -6.79 4.17
C ARG A 110 13.09 -6.42 2.96
N ASP A 111 11.79 -6.20 3.21
CA ASP A 111 10.86 -5.72 2.20
C ASP A 111 11.40 -4.40 1.61
N PRO A 112 11.62 -4.33 0.29
CA PRO A 112 12.26 -3.17 -0.33
C PRO A 112 11.46 -1.88 -0.15
N LYS A 113 10.15 -1.96 0.10
CA LYS A 113 9.32 -0.77 0.32
C LYS A 113 9.52 -0.10 1.67
N MET A 114 10.22 -0.74 2.61
CA MET A 114 10.53 -0.12 3.90
C MET A 114 11.31 1.19 3.75
N VAL A 115 12.04 1.37 2.64
CA VAL A 115 12.75 2.63 2.31
C VAL A 115 11.83 3.83 2.10
N PHE A 116 10.53 3.60 1.82
CA PHE A 116 9.56 4.66 1.56
C PHE A 116 8.82 5.13 2.81
N LEU A 117 9.02 4.47 3.97
CA LEU A 117 8.38 4.86 5.23
C LEU A 117 8.66 6.32 5.61
N LYS A 118 9.84 6.86 5.24
CA LYS A 118 10.19 8.28 5.47
C LYS A 118 9.30 9.26 4.72
N VAL A 119 8.94 8.94 3.48
CA VAL A 119 8.37 9.92 2.54
C VAL A 119 6.87 9.74 2.30
N GLU A 120 6.31 8.53 2.53
CA GLU A 120 4.88 8.32 2.34
C GLU A 120 4.07 8.91 3.50
N SER A 121 3.20 9.88 3.18
CA SER A 121 2.35 10.58 4.14
C SER A 121 1.31 9.66 4.81
N LYS A 122 1.01 8.53 4.16
CA LYS A 122 -0.01 7.57 4.59
C LYS A 122 0.30 6.96 5.95
N TRP A 123 1.57 6.97 6.36
CA TRP A 123 2.03 6.51 7.68
C TRP A 123 2.06 7.61 8.75
N ASN A 124 1.59 8.82 8.43
CA ASN A 124 1.65 9.95 9.36
C ASN A 124 0.88 9.70 10.67
N ASN A 125 -0.17 8.88 10.62
CA ASN A 125 -0.94 8.46 11.80
C ASN A 125 -0.17 7.55 12.77
N LEU A 126 0.99 7.00 12.37
CA LEU A 126 1.85 6.16 13.22
C LEU A 126 3.11 6.88 13.71
N ARG A 127 3.38 8.12 13.27
CA ARG A 127 4.66 8.83 13.53
C ARG A 127 4.95 9.04 15.02
N ASP A 128 3.90 9.18 15.82
CA ASP A 128 3.99 9.39 17.26
C ASP A 128 3.99 8.07 18.07
N ASP A 129 3.79 6.90 17.42
CA ASP A 129 3.84 5.61 18.10
C ASP A 129 5.32 5.22 18.39
N PRO A 130 5.69 4.97 19.66
CA PRO A 130 7.07 4.61 20.02
C PRO A 130 7.61 3.39 19.26
N ARG A 131 6.75 2.43 18.92
CA ARG A 131 7.12 1.23 18.15
C ARG A 131 7.48 1.61 16.71
N PHE A 132 6.70 2.51 16.11
CA PHE A 132 7.00 3.02 14.78
C PHE A 132 8.31 3.82 14.75
N GLN A 133 8.54 4.67 15.74
CA GLN A 133 9.78 5.45 15.86
C GLN A 133 11.01 4.55 16.03
N ASP A 134 10.87 3.47 16.79
CA ASP A 134 11.91 2.45 16.93
C ASP A 134 12.21 1.74 15.62
N LEU A 135 11.17 1.26 14.93
CA LEU A 135 11.28 0.68 13.61
C LEU A 135 11.96 1.64 12.62
N PHE A 136 11.60 2.92 12.66
CA PHE A 136 12.20 3.97 11.82
C PHE A 136 13.72 4.07 11.98
N ARG A 137 14.19 4.06 13.24
CA ARG A 137 15.62 4.08 13.55
C ARG A 137 16.31 2.81 13.06
N ARG A 138 15.70 1.65 13.26
CA ARG A 138 16.24 0.34 12.81
C ARG A 138 16.34 0.22 11.30
N VAL A 139 15.39 0.79 10.56
CA VAL A 139 15.44 0.88 9.07
C VAL A 139 16.58 1.82 8.61
N GLY A 140 17.11 2.67 9.49
CA GLY A 140 18.24 3.56 9.22
C GLY A 140 17.84 5.00 8.94
N PHE A 141 16.60 5.40 9.24
CA PHE A 141 16.21 6.81 9.16
C PHE A 141 16.63 7.53 10.43
N THR A 142 17.54 8.50 10.30
CA THR A 142 17.80 9.47 11.35
C THR A 142 16.69 10.52 11.38
N GLN A 143 16.33 10.95 12.60
CA GLN A 143 15.47 12.12 12.84
C GLN A 143 16.08 13.36 12.16
#